data_AF-A0AA91IWK5-F1
#
_entry.id   AF-A0AA91IWK5-F1
#
_cell.length_a   1.000
_cell.length_b   1.000
_cell.length_c   1.000
_cell.angle_alpha   90.00
_cell.angle_beta   90.00
_cell.angle_gamma   90.00
#
_symmetry.space_group_name_H-M   'P 1'
#
loop_
_entity.id
_entity.type
_entity.pdbx_description
1 polymer ?
#
loop_
_entity_poly.entity_id
_entity_poly.type
_entity_poly.pdbx_seq_one_letter_code
_entity_poly.pdbx_strand_id
1 'polypeptide(L)'
;MDTHTRKYRLPDRGYALVRWAHELAKGRGTVVVEPDIEGIRRPGGALTFVDAAPFRTVSDGPLSVLRELLDLEALELRAWSRRGFARFHKRAAAKQAERICREQGSEAAVDWVLANVTTDQVDLDELRDRLGARLYTAGGRDEDFYRAQVGRCIEYRRRRQLNG
;
A
#
# COMPACT_ATOMS: atom_id res chain seq x y z
N MET A 1 -7.95 12.41 -13.86
CA MET A 1 -8.47 11.07 -13.55
C MET A 1 -7.76 10.07 -14.46
N ASP A 2 -7.12 9.07 -13.85
CA ASP A 2 -6.33 7.96 -14.41
C ASP A 2 -5.13 8.27 -15.32
N THR A 3 -4.10 8.91 -14.78
CA THR A 3 -2.77 9.01 -15.42
C THR A 3 -1.83 7.84 -15.09
N HIS A 4 -2.28 6.84 -14.33
CA HIS A 4 -1.45 5.71 -13.89
C HIS A 4 -2.13 4.38 -14.23
N THR A 5 -2.15 4.01 -15.51
CA THR A 5 -2.52 2.65 -15.91
C THR A 5 -1.44 1.69 -15.41
N ARG A 6 -1.61 1.23 -14.17
CA ARG A 6 -0.75 0.25 -13.51
C ARG A 6 -0.73 -1.05 -14.30
N LYS A 7 0.46 -1.56 -14.63
CA LYS A 7 0.69 -2.75 -15.48
C LYS A 7 -0.17 -3.94 -15.05
N TYR A 8 -0.27 -4.15 -13.74
CA TYR A 8 -0.99 -5.29 -13.16
C TYR A 8 -2.37 -4.93 -12.61
N ARG A 9 -2.79 -3.65 -12.71
CA ARG A 9 -4.02 -3.11 -12.11
C ARG A 9 -4.11 -3.36 -10.60
N LEU A 10 -2.97 -3.32 -9.90
CA LEU A 10 -2.95 -3.48 -8.44
C LEU A 10 -3.52 -2.23 -7.75
N PRO A 11 -4.26 -2.38 -6.64
CA PRO A 11 -4.82 -1.25 -5.90
C PRO A 11 -3.77 -0.20 -5.51
N ASP A 12 -4.10 1.08 -5.66
CA ASP A 12 -3.24 2.20 -5.24
C ASP A 12 -3.62 2.67 -3.83
N ARG A 13 -2.72 2.47 -2.86
CA ARG A 13 -2.94 2.88 -1.47
C ARG A 13 -2.96 4.39 -1.28
N GLY A 14 -2.16 5.12 -2.04
CA GLY A 14 -2.19 6.57 -2.04
C GLY A 14 -3.57 7.07 -2.47
N TYR A 15 -4.08 6.52 -3.56
CA TYR A 15 -5.44 6.84 -4.04
C TYR A 15 -6.52 6.48 -3.01
N ALA A 16 -6.42 5.32 -2.35
CA ALA A 16 -7.37 4.93 -1.30
C ALA A 16 -7.41 5.95 -0.16
N LEU A 17 -6.25 6.43 0.30
CA LEU A 17 -6.15 7.46 1.34
C LEU A 17 -6.74 8.81 0.88
N VAL A 18 -6.43 9.24 -0.35
CA VAL A 18 -6.97 10.49 -0.91
C VAL A 18 -8.49 10.40 -1.04
N ARG A 19 -9.02 9.26 -1.49
CA ARG A 19 -10.47 9.00 -1.57
C ARG A 19 -11.11 9.04 -0.18
N TRP A 20 -10.55 8.37 0.82
CA TRP A 20 -11.10 8.42 2.18
C TRP A 20 -11.09 9.84 2.73
N ALA A 21 -10.00 10.60 2.53
CA ALA A 21 -9.92 12.00 2.93
C ALA A 21 -10.96 12.87 2.22
N HIS A 22 -11.18 12.64 0.92
CA HIS A 22 -12.23 13.28 0.15
C HIS A 22 -13.61 13.06 0.79
N GLU A 23 -13.96 11.81 1.07
CA GLU A 23 -15.26 11.43 1.63
C GLU A 23 -15.47 11.99 3.05
N LEU A 24 -14.44 11.92 3.90
CA LEU A 24 -14.50 12.37 5.29
C LEU A 24 -14.64 13.88 5.43
N ALA A 25 -14.09 14.65 4.49
CA ALA A 25 -14.04 16.11 4.56
C ALA A 25 -14.66 16.81 3.33
N LYS A 26 -15.59 16.14 2.64
CA LYS A 26 -16.35 16.66 1.47
C LYS A 26 -15.43 17.37 0.46
N GLY A 27 -14.37 16.68 0.05
CA GLY A 27 -13.37 17.16 -0.91
C GLY A 27 -12.26 18.04 -0.35
N ARG A 28 -12.44 18.71 0.80
CA ARG A 28 -11.37 19.50 1.42
C ARG A 28 -10.23 18.64 1.96
N GLY A 29 -10.51 17.38 2.29
CA GLY A 29 -9.50 16.42 2.75
C GLY A 29 -8.51 16.03 1.66
N THR A 30 -8.93 16.00 0.39
CA THR A 30 -8.06 15.74 -0.76
C THR A 30 -6.89 16.74 -0.79
N VAL A 31 -7.19 18.03 -0.64
CA VAL A 31 -6.20 19.12 -0.68
C VAL A 31 -5.11 18.98 0.39
N VAL A 32 -5.42 18.31 1.51
CA VAL A 32 -4.48 18.14 2.63
C VAL A 32 -3.67 16.85 2.52
N VAL A 33 -4.21 15.83 1.85
CA VAL A 33 -3.60 14.48 1.83
C VAL A 33 -2.90 14.19 0.51
N GLU A 34 -3.44 14.63 -0.61
CA GLU A 34 -2.88 14.37 -1.93
C GLU A 34 -1.43 14.89 -2.08
N PRO A 35 -1.08 16.12 -1.65
CA PRO A 35 0.31 16.60 -1.76
C PRO A 35 1.32 15.74 -0.97
N ASP A 36 0.92 15.21 0.19
CA ASP A 36 1.78 14.34 0.99
C ASP A 36 2.05 13.01 0.28
N ILE A 37 1.01 12.42 -0.31
CA ILE A 37 1.10 11.16 -1.05
C ILE A 37 1.98 11.34 -2.30
N GLU A 38 1.69 12.39 -3.08
CA GLU A 38 2.43 12.66 -4.32
C GLU A 38 3.87 13.10 -4.05
N GLY A 39 4.14 13.74 -2.89
CA GLY A 39 5.49 14.13 -2.48
C GLY A 39 6.44 12.94 -2.24
N ILE A 40 5.91 11.75 -1.96
CA ILE A 40 6.72 10.52 -1.78
C ILE A 40 6.51 9.49 -2.90
N ARG A 41 5.63 9.78 -3.86
CA ARG A 41 5.40 8.91 -5.01
C ARG A 41 6.60 9.01 -5.94
N ARG A 42 7.16 7.85 -6.32
CA ARG A 42 8.29 7.80 -7.25
C ARG A 42 7.83 8.17 -8.68
N PRO A 43 8.74 8.60 -9.57
CA PRO A 43 8.39 8.96 -10.95
C PRO A 43 7.64 7.89 -11.75
N GLY A 44 7.83 6.60 -11.42
CA GLY A 44 7.08 5.48 -12.01
C GLY A 44 5.69 5.24 -11.39
N GLY A 45 5.20 6.12 -10.53
CA GLY A 45 3.92 5.99 -9.83
C GLY A 45 3.95 5.10 -8.59
N ALA A 46 5.09 4.47 -8.29
CA ALA A 46 5.24 3.56 -7.16
C ALA A 46 5.26 4.29 -5.81
N LEU A 47 4.55 3.73 -4.84
CA LEU A 47 4.69 4.03 -3.41
C LEU A 47 5.35 2.83 -2.76
N THR A 48 6.39 3.05 -1.94
CA THR A 48 7.15 1.97 -1.33
C THR A 48 7.19 2.11 0.19
N PHE A 49 7.30 0.97 0.88
CA PHE A 49 7.42 0.98 2.34
C PHE A 49 8.65 1.77 2.79
N VAL A 50 9.77 1.68 2.07
CA VAL A 50 11.02 2.40 2.41
C VAL A 50 10.80 3.91 2.39
N ASP A 51 10.09 4.44 1.39
CA ASP A 51 9.82 5.88 1.31
C ASP A 51 8.84 6.34 2.40
N ALA A 52 7.93 5.45 2.82
CA ALA A 52 6.98 5.71 3.90
C ALA A 52 7.54 5.42 5.31
N ALA A 53 8.71 4.77 5.42
CA ALA A 53 9.28 4.31 6.69
C ALA A 53 9.54 5.39 7.76
N PRO A 54 9.82 6.66 7.41
CA PRO A 54 9.95 7.74 8.39
C PRO A 54 8.63 8.08 9.11
N PHE A 55 7.47 7.86 8.48
CA PHE A 55 6.16 8.28 8.99
C PHE A 55 5.58 7.20 9.91
N ARG A 56 5.83 7.32 11.21
CA ARG A 56 5.54 6.24 12.18
C ARG A 56 4.41 6.58 13.15
N THR A 57 4.01 7.84 13.21
CA THR A 57 3.18 8.38 14.28
C THR A 57 1.95 9.09 13.73
N VAL A 58 0.93 9.25 14.57
CA VAL A 58 -0.30 9.99 14.21
C VAL A 58 0.01 11.44 13.80
N SER A 59 1.05 12.06 14.35
CA SER A 59 1.52 13.39 13.96
C SER A 59 2.04 13.48 12.53
N ASP A 60 2.53 12.37 11.98
CA ASP A 60 2.92 12.27 10.57
C ASP A 60 1.69 12.27 9.65
N GLY A 61 0.49 12.16 10.24
CA GLY A 61 -0.77 12.23 9.53
C GLY A 61 -1.03 10.97 8.69
N PRO A 62 -1.77 11.08 7.58
CA PRO A 62 -2.18 9.93 6.77
C PRO A 62 -1.03 9.09 6.22
N LEU A 63 0.19 9.63 6.12
CA LEU A 63 1.38 8.87 5.72
C LEU A 63 1.74 7.74 6.70
N SER A 64 1.41 7.87 7.98
CA SER A 64 1.57 6.77 8.95
C SER A 64 0.64 5.60 8.66
N VAL A 65 -0.59 5.89 8.19
CA VAL A 65 -1.56 4.88 7.74
C VAL A 65 -1.08 4.24 6.43
N LEU A 66 -0.57 5.04 5.50
CA LEU A 66 0.00 4.55 4.25
C LEU A 66 1.13 3.55 4.51
N ARG A 67 2.05 3.88 5.42
CA ARG A 67 3.17 3.02 5.81
C ARG A 67 2.67 1.63 6.25
N GLU A 68 1.64 1.58 7.10
CA GLU A 68 1.06 0.32 7.57
C GLU A 68 0.43 -0.48 6.42
N LEU A 69 -0.31 0.17 5.53
CA LEU A 69 -0.91 -0.51 4.37
C LEU A 69 0.14 -1.06 3.40
N LEU A 70 1.24 -0.35 3.18
CA LEU A 70 2.37 -0.81 2.36
C LEU A 70 3.11 -1.98 3.02
N ASP A 71 3.15 -2.03 4.35
CA ASP A 71 3.70 -3.17 5.10
C ASP A 71 2.83 -4.43 4.89
N LEU A 72 1.51 -4.30 5.08
CA LEU A 72 0.56 -5.40 4.83
C LEU A 72 0.61 -5.87 3.38
N GLU A 73 0.72 -4.96 2.43
CA GLU A 73 0.81 -5.27 1.01
C GLU A 73 2.04 -6.13 0.69
N ALA A 74 3.20 -5.81 1.26
CA ALA A 74 4.40 -6.62 1.12
C ALA A 74 4.23 -8.03 1.73
N LEU A 75 3.54 -8.14 2.87
CA LEU A 75 3.26 -9.41 3.54
C LEU A 75 2.29 -10.28 2.73
N GLU A 76 1.23 -9.71 2.15
CA GLU A 76 0.31 -10.44 1.28
C GLU A 76 0.98 -10.87 -0.03
N LEU A 77 1.81 -10.01 -0.62
CA LEU A 77 2.60 -10.37 -1.81
C LEU A 77 3.57 -11.52 -1.50
N ARG A 78 4.18 -11.54 -0.32
CA ARG A 78 4.96 -12.69 0.16
C ARG A 78 4.12 -13.95 0.30
N ALA A 79 2.89 -13.84 0.82
CA ALA A 79 2.01 -14.99 0.99
C ALA A 79 1.50 -15.55 -0.35
N TRP A 80 1.26 -14.68 -1.33
CA TRP A 80 0.90 -15.04 -2.70
C TRP A 80 2.06 -15.68 -3.47
N SER A 81 3.22 -15.03 -3.52
CA SER A 81 4.38 -15.48 -4.29
C SER A 81 4.83 -16.91 -3.94
N ARG A 82 4.64 -17.31 -2.68
CA ARG A 82 4.84 -18.67 -2.17
C ARG A 82 4.21 -19.79 -3.02
N ARG A 83 3.15 -19.53 -3.78
CA ARG A 83 2.51 -20.54 -4.66
C ARG A 83 3.33 -20.83 -5.91
N GLY A 84 4.08 -19.85 -6.41
CA GLY A 84 4.89 -19.94 -7.64
C GLY A 84 6.25 -20.62 -7.49
N PHE A 85 6.61 -21.12 -6.30
CA PHE A 85 7.94 -21.67 -6.04
C PHE A 85 7.86 -23.06 -5.43
N ALA A 86 8.75 -23.95 -5.90
CA ALA A 86 8.93 -25.29 -5.37
C ALA A 86 9.27 -25.27 -3.87
N ARG A 87 8.89 -26.36 -3.15
CA ARG A 87 8.93 -26.47 -1.68
C ARG A 87 10.24 -26.00 -1.05
N PHE A 88 11.39 -26.35 -1.65
CA PHE A 88 12.71 -26.03 -1.10
C PHE A 88 13.15 -24.57 -1.32
N HIS A 89 12.67 -23.89 -2.36
CA HIS A 89 13.01 -22.49 -2.67
C HIS A 89 11.96 -21.49 -2.17
N LYS A 90 10.76 -21.97 -1.87
CA LYS A 90 9.58 -21.18 -1.49
C LYS A 90 9.82 -20.12 -0.42
N ARG A 91 10.54 -20.45 0.65
CA ARG A 91 10.76 -19.51 1.77
C ARG A 91 11.70 -18.36 1.38
N ALA A 92 12.79 -18.67 0.69
CA ALA A 92 13.78 -17.68 0.28
C ALA A 92 13.22 -16.77 -0.82
N ALA A 93 12.59 -17.35 -1.84
CA ALA A 93 11.98 -16.60 -2.92
C ALA A 93 10.85 -15.67 -2.44
N ALA A 94 9.99 -16.15 -1.53
CA ALA A 94 8.92 -15.30 -0.99
C ALA A 94 9.46 -14.15 -0.11
N LYS A 95 10.56 -14.36 0.62
CA LYS A 95 11.25 -13.27 1.33
C LYS A 95 11.87 -12.27 0.35
N GLN A 96 12.39 -12.75 -0.77
CA GLN A 96 12.94 -11.88 -1.81
C GLN A 96 11.85 -11.02 -2.46
N ALA A 97 10.70 -11.61 -2.78
CA ALA A 97 9.53 -10.88 -3.28
C ALA A 97 9.05 -9.82 -2.26
N GLU A 98 9.00 -10.15 -0.97
CA GLU A 98 8.69 -9.18 0.10
C GLU A 98 9.66 -7.99 0.09
N ARG A 99 10.96 -8.27 0.03
CA ARG A 99 12.01 -7.25 0.02
C ARG A 99 11.88 -6.31 -1.17
N ILE A 100 11.73 -6.87 -2.37
CA ILE A 100 11.54 -6.08 -3.59
C ILE A 100 10.27 -5.23 -3.47
N CYS A 101 9.18 -5.78 -2.92
CA CYS A 101 7.95 -5.02 -2.73
C CYS A 101 8.17 -3.81 -1.80
N ARG A 102 8.88 -3.99 -0.69
CA ARG A 102 9.18 -2.91 0.26
C ARG A 102 10.07 -1.82 -0.33
N GLU A 103 11.03 -2.20 -1.16
CA GLU A 103 12.08 -1.31 -1.68
C GLU A 103 11.73 -0.65 -3.01
N GLN A 104 10.98 -1.34 -3.87
CA GLN A 104 10.74 -0.99 -5.27
C GLN A 104 9.25 -0.93 -5.64
N GLY A 105 8.36 -1.39 -4.76
CA GLY A 105 6.91 -1.40 -4.96
C GLY A 105 6.39 -2.74 -5.49
N SER A 106 5.07 -2.92 -5.43
CA SER A 106 4.44 -4.22 -5.75
C SER A 106 4.60 -4.64 -7.19
N GLU A 107 4.59 -3.72 -8.16
CA GLU A 107 4.73 -4.10 -9.57
C GLU A 107 6.11 -4.69 -9.86
N ALA A 108 7.18 -4.10 -9.32
CA ALA A 108 8.53 -4.65 -9.42
C ALA A 108 8.64 -6.03 -8.76
N ALA A 109 7.95 -6.24 -7.64
CA ALA A 109 7.91 -7.53 -6.98
C ALA A 109 7.13 -8.58 -7.79
N VAL A 110 6.03 -8.20 -8.44
CA VAL A 110 5.29 -9.08 -9.35
C VAL A 110 6.15 -9.44 -10.57
N ASP A 111 6.80 -8.46 -11.20
CA ASP A 111 7.74 -8.69 -12.30
C ASP A 111 8.80 -9.71 -11.92
N TRP A 112 9.42 -9.54 -10.75
CA TRP A 112 10.42 -10.46 -10.25
C TRP A 112 9.84 -11.86 -10.01
N VAL A 113 8.66 -11.97 -9.38
CA VAL A 113 8.02 -13.27 -9.14
C VAL A 113 7.74 -13.98 -10.46
N LEU A 114 7.07 -13.33 -11.40
CA LEU A 114 6.71 -13.92 -12.70
C LEU A 114 7.94 -14.34 -13.52
N ALA A 115 9.05 -13.62 -13.40
CA ALA A 115 10.30 -13.98 -14.05
C ALA A 115 11.04 -15.18 -13.40
N ASN A 116 10.71 -15.53 -12.16
CA ASN A 116 11.44 -16.52 -11.36
C ASN A 116 10.58 -17.71 -10.90
N VAL A 117 9.27 -17.70 -11.17
CA VAL A 117 8.40 -18.81 -10.78
C VAL A 117 8.90 -20.13 -11.35
N THR A 118 8.84 -21.17 -10.54
CA THR A 118 9.22 -22.54 -10.91
C THR A 118 7.99 -23.43 -11.07
N THR A 119 6.79 -22.89 -10.84
CA THR A 119 5.50 -23.57 -10.95
C THR A 119 4.46 -22.62 -11.55
N ASP A 120 3.52 -23.14 -12.33
CA ASP A 120 2.48 -22.33 -12.99
C ASP A 120 1.31 -21.94 -12.07
N GLN A 121 1.53 -21.86 -10.76
CA GLN A 121 0.48 -21.71 -9.74
C GLN A 121 0.27 -20.27 -9.24
N VAL A 122 0.81 -19.27 -9.94
CA VAL A 122 0.61 -17.86 -9.58
C VAL A 122 -0.55 -17.24 -10.35
N ASP A 123 -1.62 -16.91 -9.63
CA ASP A 123 -2.80 -16.24 -10.18
C ASP A 123 -2.77 -14.74 -9.84
N LEU A 124 -2.78 -13.89 -10.87
CA LEU A 124 -2.80 -12.44 -10.70
C LEU A 124 -4.15 -11.91 -10.20
N ASP A 125 -5.26 -12.60 -10.48
CA ASP A 125 -6.56 -12.21 -9.95
C ASP A 125 -6.66 -12.50 -8.46
N GLU A 126 -6.09 -13.61 -8.00
CA GLU A 126 -5.90 -13.87 -6.56
C GLU A 126 -5.08 -12.75 -5.91
N LEU A 127 -3.99 -12.30 -6.55
CA LEU A 127 -3.19 -11.19 -6.01
C LEU A 127 -4.01 -9.90 -5.91
N ARG A 128 -4.79 -9.57 -6.95
CA ARG A 128 -5.66 -8.40 -6.96
C ARG A 128 -6.70 -8.45 -5.84
N ASP A 129 -7.30 -9.61 -5.59
CA ASP A 129 -8.26 -9.82 -4.49
C ASP A 129 -7.60 -9.64 -3.11
N ARG A 130 -6.41 -10.24 -2.92
CA ARG A 130 -5.63 -10.14 -1.67
C ARG A 130 -5.19 -8.73 -1.37
N LEU A 131 -4.75 -8.00 -2.38
CA LEU A 131 -4.40 -6.60 -2.25
C LEU A 131 -5.65 -5.71 -2.26
N GLY A 132 -6.80 -6.17 -2.73
CA GLY A 132 -8.05 -5.43 -2.73
C GLY A 132 -8.75 -5.49 -1.39
N ALA A 133 -9.98 -6.01 -1.40
CA ALA A 133 -10.86 -6.06 -0.23
C ALA A 133 -10.26 -6.87 0.94
N ARG A 134 -9.43 -7.87 0.65
CA ARG A 134 -8.90 -8.78 1.68
C ARG A 134 -7.68 -8.26 2.41
N LEU A 135 -7.04 -7.19 1.92
CA LEU A 135 -5.82 -6.67 2.54
C LEU A 135 -6.07 -6.30 4.01
N TYR A 136 -7.17 -5.61 4.26
CA TYR A 136 -7.50 -5.13 5.61
C TYR A 136 -7.70 -6.29 6.58
N THR A 137 -8.38 -7.35 6.12
CA THR A 137 -8.61 -8.56 6.92
C THR A 137 -7.31 -9.28 7.28
N ALA A 138 -6.28 -9.23 6.42
CA ALA A 138 -4.96 -9.79 6.73
C ALA A 138 -4.26 -9.06 7.90
N GLY A 139 -4.54 -7.76 8.08
CA GLY A 139 -4.13 -6.98 9.24
C GLY A 139 -4.99 -7.19 10.50
N GLY A 140 -6.01 -8.05 10.44
CA GLY A 140 -6.98 -8.23 11.52
C GLY A 140 -7.89 -7.03 11.74
N ARG A 141 -8.03 -6.16 10.74
CA ARG A 141 -8.85 -4.94 10.74
C ARG A 141 -9.78 -4.93 9.51
N ASP A 142 -10.64 -3.94 9.42
CA ASP A 142 -11.46 -3.67 8.24
C ASP A 142 -11.06 -2.33 7.59
N GLU A 143 -11.63 -2.03 6.43
CA GLU A 143 -11.38 -0.78 5.72
C GLU A 143 -11.80 0.44 6.56
N ASP A 144 -12.92 0.33 7.28
CA ASP A 144 -13.48 1.41 8.09
C ASP A 144 -12.56 1.82 9.25
N PHE A 145 -11.82 0.87 9.83
CA PHE A 145 -10.77 1.16 10.80
C PHE A 145 -9.69 2.08 10.23
N TYR A 146 -9.17 1.77 9.04
CA TYR A 146 -8.14 2.57 8.38
C TYR A 146 -8.66 3.93 7.94
N ARG A 147 -9.88 3.97 7.41
CA ARG A 147 -10.59 5.21 7.10
C ARG A 147 -10.72 6.10 8.34
N ALA A 148 -11.09 5.54 9.48
CA ALA A 148 -11.19 6.27 10.74
C ALA A 148 -9.83 6.79 11.24
N GLN A 149 -8.73 6.04 11.02
CA GLN A 149 -7.38 6.54 11.31
C GLN A 149 -7.02 7.77 10.47
N VAL A 150 -7.34 7.76 9.17
CA VAL A 150 -7.14 8.94 8.31
C VAL A 150 -7.94 10.13 8.83
N GLY A 151 -9.19 9.92 9.25
CA GLY A 151 -10.00 10.96 9.90
C GLY A 151 -9.32 11.57 11.12
N ARG A 152 -8.81 10.74 12.04
CA ARG A 152 -8.07 11.18 13.23
C ARG A 152 -6.83 12.01 12.87
N CYS A 153 -6.08 11.60 11.85
CA CYS A 153 -4.91 12.32 11.37
C CYS A 153 -5.26 13.72 10.84
N ILE A 154 -6.36 13.83 10.07
CA ILE A 154 -6.83 15.11 9.54
C ILE A 154 -7.29 16.04 10.68
N GLU A 155 -8.05 15.52 11.64
CA GLU A 155 -8.49 16.28 12.81
C GLU A 155 -7.31 16.76 13.66
N TYR A 156 -6.31 15.91 13.88
CA TYR A 156 -5.11 16.25 14.63
C TYR A 156 -4.37 17.44 14.01
N ARG A 157 -4.14 17.42 12.68
CA ARG A 157 -3.50 18.53 11.97
C ARG A 157 -4.30 19.83 12.08
N ARG A 158 -5.63 19.75 11.93
CA ARG A 158 -6.52 20.91 12.07
C ARG A 158 -6.41 21.55 13.45
N ARG A 159 -6.41 20.75 14.53
CA ARG A 159 -6.25 21.26 15.90
C ARG A 159 -4.89 21.91 16.12
N ARG A 160 -3.82 21.37 15.53
CA ARG A 160 -2.48 21.95 15.64
C ARG A 160 -2.35 23.30 14.95
N GLN A 161 -2.99 23.48 13.79
CA GLN A 161 -2.99 24.75 13.05
C GLN A 161 -3.81 25.86 13.72
N LEU A 162 -4.78 25.50 14.57
CA LEU A 162 -5.57 26.47 15.34
C LEU A 162 -4.88 26.92 16.63
N ASN A 163 -3.88 26.17 17.09
CA ASN A 163 -3.19 26.40 18.36
C ASN A 163 -1.75 26.95 18.19
N GLY A 164 -1.32 27.24 16.97
CA GLY A 164 -0.02 27.84 16.64
C GLY A 164 -0.22 29.12 15.85
#